data_AF-A0A8D8HZU2-F1
#
_entry.id   AF-A0A8D8HZU2-F1
#
_cell.length_a   1.000
_cell.length_b   1.000
_cell.length_c   1.000
_cell.angle_alpha   90.00
_cell.angle_beta   90.00
_cell.angle_gamma   90.00
#
_symmetry.space_group_name_H-M   'P 1'
#
loop_
_entity.id
_entity.type
_entity.pdbx_description
1 polymer ?
#
loop_
_entity_poly.entity_id
_entity_poly.type
_entity_poly.pdbx_seq_one_letter_code
_entity_poly.pdbx_strand_id
1 'polypeptide(L)'
;MTTITIDHVIIGMSFTTLQNPEFTEKIGSIPMVQAILTLMPFQVDVFFAISGLLVAVQFVKVTNGKPFAGKMFWLSLVNRYLRSLPVYLVVLLHSVSVYDLLESPSAYRIIATPRIMCRAKWWINLLFINNYYQPEEQCLIQTWYLAADFQLFIFGFGSLMVLWR
;
A
#
# COMPACT_ATOMS: atom_id res chain seq x y z
N MET A 1 -11.18 7.76 -5.34
CA MET A 1 -9.88 8.48 -5.31
C MET A 1 -9.93 9.61 -4.29
N THR A 2 -10.87 10.56 -4.39
CA THR A 2 -11.03 11.66 -3.42
C THR A 2 -11.36 11.21 -1.99
N THR A 3 -12.18 10.16 -1.83
CA THR A 3 -12.48 9.57 -0.52
C THR A 3 -11.22 9.06 0.18
N ILE A 4 -10.43 8.22 -0.51
CA ILE A 4 -9.17 7.66 0.01
C ILE A 4 -8.20 8.75 0.46
N THR A 5 -8.08 9.85 -0.31
CA THR A 5 -7.20 10.95 0.08
C THR A 5 -7.68 11.67 1.33
N ILE A 6 -8.99 11.84 1.48
CA ILE A 6 -9.58 12.41 2.71
C ILE A 6 -9.30 11.47 3.89
N ASP A 7 -9.46 10.17 3.69
CA ASP A 7 -9.27 9.17 4.75
C ASP A 7 -7.82 9.14 5.23
N HIS A 8 -6.84 9.16 4.32
CA HIS A 8 -5.42 9.19 4.67
C HIS A 8 -5.02 10.50 5.37
N VAL A 9 -5.66 11.62 5.00
CA VAL A 9 -5.45 12.89 5.69
C VAL A 9 -5.99 12.84 7.12
N ILE A 10 -7.19 12.27 7.34
CA ILE A 10 -7.78 12.10 8.68
C ILE A 10 -6.90 11.20 9.55
N ILE A 11 -6.41 10.09 9.00
CA ILE A 11 -5.46 9.19 9.68
C ILE A 11 -4.17 9.95 10.03
N GLY A 12 -3.61 10.71 9.09
CA GLY A 12 -2.42 11.52 9.31
C GLY A 12 -2.60 12.54 10.44
N MET A 13 -3.72 13.27 10.46
CA MET A 13 -4.03 14.20 11.54
C MET A 13 -4.12 13.51 12.90
N SER A 14 -4.67 12.28 12.94
CA SER A 14 -4.79 11.48 14.16
C SER A 14 -3.43 11.05 14.75
N PHE A 15 -2.36 11.05 13.95
CA PHE A 15 -1.00 10.72 14.39
C PHE A 15 -0.19 11.93 14.91
N THR A 16 -0.72 13.14 14.80
CA THR A 16 -0.09 14.33 15.40
C THR A 16 -0.41 14.47 16.88
N THR A 17 0.44 15.15 17.65
CA THR A 17 0.14 15.44 19.06
C THR A 17 -1.02 16.43 19.13
N LEU A 18 -2.11 15.99 19.76
CA LEU A 18 -3.30 16.81 19.97
C LEU A 18 -3.07 17.80 21.11
N GLN A 19 -3.41 19.07 20.89
CA GLN A 19 -3.44 20.07 21.96
C GLN A 19 -4.59 19.83 22.94
N ASN A 20 -5.68 19.21 22.48
CA ASN A 20 -6.86 18.89 23.29
C ASN A 20 -7.31 17.44 23.04
N PRO A 21 -6.86 16.47 23.85
CA PRO A 21 -7.23 15.07 23.68
C PRO A 21 -8.71 14.79 23.98
N GLU A 22 -9.32 15.53 24.92
CA GLU A 22 -10.72 15.36 25.34
C GLU A 22 -11.69 15.67 24.19
N PHE A 23 -11.40 16.69 23.38
CA PHE A 23 -12.19 17.03 22.20
C PHE A 23 -12.19 15.88 21.17
N THR A 24 -11.03 15.28 20.92
CA THR A 24 -10.91 14.16 19.96
C THR A 24 -11.58 12.90 20.49
N GLU A 25 -11.49 12.62 21.79
CA GLU A 25 -12.19 11.50 22.42
C GLU A 25 -13.72 11.69 22.32
N LYS A 26 -14.21 12.92 22.54
CA LYS A 26 -15.63 13.25 22.39
C LYS A 26 -16.12 13.08 20.94
N ILE A 27 -15.31 13.45 19.95
CA ILE A 27 -15.64 13.18 18.53
C ILE A 27 -15.59 11.68 18.23
N GLY A 28 -14.58 10.99 18.72
CA GLY A 28 -14.36 9.55 18.50
C GLY A 28 -15.41 8.66 19.17
N SER A 29 -16.11 9.15 20.19
CA SER A 29 -17.24 8.45 20.83
C SER A 29 -18.57 8.61 20.10
N ILE A 30 -18.65 9.46 19.06
CA ILE A 30 -19.85 9.61 18.25
C ILE A 30 -20.03 8.36 17.36
N PRO A 31 -21.16 7.62 17.45
CA PRO A 31 -21.34 6.36 16.72
C PRO A 31 -21.21 6.50 15.20
N MET A 32 -21.67 7.62 14.65
CA MET A 32 -21.53 7.91 13.21
C MET A 32 -20.07 8.05 12.78
N VAL A 33 -19.23 8.71 13.60
CA VAL A 33 -17.80 8.89 13.31
C VAL A 33 -17.10 7.54 13.37
N GLN A 34 -17.42 6.71 14.36
CA GLN A 34 -16.89 5.35 14.46
C GLN A 34 -17.29 4.51 13.25
N ALA A 35 -18.56 4.57 12.83
CA ALA A 35 -19.05 3.84 11.65
C ALA A 35 -18.34 4.28 10.36
N ILE A 36 -18.06 5.59 10.20
CA ILE A 36 -17.29 6.07 9.04
C ILE A 36 -15.88 5.52 9.08
N LEU A 37 -15.17 5.63 10.21
CA LEU A 37 -13.78 5.19 10.36
C LEU A 37 -13.61 3.67 10.15
N THR A 38 -14.58 2.85 10.54
CA THR A 38 -14.55 1.39 10.33
C THR A 38 -14.82 0.99 8.88
N LEU A 39 -15.51 1.83 8.10
CA LEU A 39 -15.79 1.57 6.69
C LEU A 39 -14.63 1.93 5.75
N MET A 40 -13.71 2.80 6.20
CA MET A 40 -12.54 3.25 5.43
C MET A 40 -11.67 2.12 4.86
N PRO A 41 -11.26 1.09 5.64
CA PRO A 41 -10.40 0.04 5.11
C PRO A 41 -11.05 -0.76 3.97
N PHE A 42 -12.37 -0.97 3.98
CA PHE A 42 -13.06 -1.74 2.94
C PHE A 42 -13.00 -1.10 1.55
N GLN A 43 -12.67 0.20 1.45
CA GLN A 43 -12.48 0.85 0.15
C GLN A 43 -11.33 0.23 -0.65
N VAL A 44 -10.29 -0.30 0.02
CA VAL A 44 -9.13 -0.90 -0.66
C VAL A 44 -9.48 -2.22 -1.36
N ASP A 45 -10.47 -2.95 -0.84
CA ASP A 45 -10.89 -4.25 -1.35
C ASP A 45 -11.44 -4.15 -2.77
N VAL A 46 -12.13 -3.03 -3.06
CA VAL A 46 -12.64 -2.74 -4.41
C VAL A 46 -11.48 -2.59 -5.40
N PHE A 47 -10.37 -1.96 -5.01
CA PHE A 47 -9.20 -1.83 -5.89
C PHE A 47 -8.50 -3.16 -6.12
N PHE A 48 -8.40 -4.01 -5.09
CA PHE A 48 -7.88 -5.37 -5.25
C PHE A 48 -8.77 -6.19 -6.19
N ALA A 49 -10.09 -6.10 -6.07
CA ALA A 49 -11.03 -6.77 -6.96
C ALA A 49 -10.90 -6.30 -8.42
N ILE A 50 -10.80 -4.98 -8.65
CA ILE A 50 -10.60 -4.41 -9.99
C ILE A 50 -9.26 -4.86 -10.58
N SER A 51 -8.19 -4.82 -9.78
CA SER A 51 -6.84 -5.28 -10.15
C SER A 51 -6.86 -6.76 -10.55
N GLY A 52 -7.50 -7.64 -9.77
CA GLY A 52 -7.69 -9.06 -10.09
C GLY A 52 -8.52 -9.31 -11.35
N LEU A 53 -9.64 -8.60 -11.52
CA LEU A 53 -10.48 -8.71 -12.73
C LEU A 53 -9.70 -8.33 -14.00
N LEU A 54 -8.93 -7.25 -13.96
CA LEU A 54 -8.11 -6.82 -15.08
C LEU A 54 -7.05 -7.87 -15.46
N VAL A 55 -6.43 -8.50 -14.46
CA VAL A 55 -5.47 -9.60 -14.68
C VAL A 55 -6.16 -10.77 -15.37
N ALA A 56 -7.33 -11.18 -14.91
CA ALA A 56 -8.10 -12.28 -15.52
C ALA A 56 -8.51 -11.96 -16.97
N VAL A 57 -9.04 -10.77 -17.23
CA VAL A 57 -9.44 -10.34 -18.58
C VAL A 57 -8.23 -10.28 -19.52
N GLN A 58 -7.11 -9.74 -19.05
CA GLN A 58 -5.88 -9.67 -19.84
C GLN A 58 -5.29 -11.05 -20.11
N PHE A 59 -5.35 -11.94 -19.12
CA PHE A 59 -4.90 -13.32 -19.26
C PHE A 59 -5.66 -14.04 -20.38
N VAL A 60 -7.00 -14.03 -20.34
CA VAL A 60 -7.85 -14.66 -21.37
C VAL A 60 -7.58 -14.06 -22.75
N LYS A 61 -7.42 -12.74 -22.86
CA LYS A 61 -7.10 -12.08 -24.14
C LYS A 61 -5.77 -12.54 -24.73
N VAL A 62 -4.77 -12.79 -23.90
CA VAL A 62 -3.43 -13.23 -24.33
C VAL A 62 -3.41 -14.71 -24.67
N THR A 63 -4.15 -15.55 -23.92
CA THR A 63 -4.21 -17.00 -24.13
C THR A 63 -5.21 -17.44 -25.18
N ASN A 64 -6.08 -16.54 -25.66
CA ASN A 64 -7.06 -16.85 -26.69
C ASN A 64 -6.36 -17.22 -28.02
N GLY A 65 -6.35 -18.53 -28.34
CA GLY A 65 -5.80 -19.07 -29.58
C GLY A 65 -4.28 -19.27 -29.60
N LYS A 66 -3.57 -19.13 -28.47
CA LYS A 66 -2.11 -19.34 -28.38
C LYS A 66 -1.73 -20.15 -27.14
N PRO A 67 -0.78 -21.11 -27.23
CA PRO A 67 -0.24 -21.76 -26.05
C PRO A 67 0.48 -20.74 -25.17
N PHE A 68 0.23 -20.81 -23.86
CA PHE A 68 0.84 -19.89 -22.91
C PHE A 68 2.33 -20.22 -22.72
N ALA A 69 3.21 -19.27 -23.00
CA ALA A 69 4.62 -19.36 -22.68
C ALA A 69 4.90 -18.75 -21.30
N GLY A 70 5.57 -19.49 -20.40
CA GLY A 70 5.99 -18.99 -19.08
C GLY A 70 6.82 -17.70 -19.13
N LYS A 71 7.45 -17.39 -20.27
CA LYS A 71 8.09 -16.11 -20.54
C LYS A 71 7.13 -14.91 -20.40
N MET A 72 5.85 -15.08 -20.74
CA MET A 72 4.84 -14.02 -20.63
C MET A 72 4.51 -13.66 -19.18
N PHE A 73 4.58 -14.64 -18.26
CA PHE A 73 4.47 -14.37 -16.83
C PHE A 73 5.61 -13.48 -16.34
N TRP A 74 6.86 -13.86 -16.65
CA TRP A 74 8.03 -13.08 -16.26
C TRP A 74 8.02 -11.67 -16.86
N LEU A 75 7.66 -11.51 -18.15
CA LEU A 75 7.51 -10.18 -18.74
C LEU A 75 6.42 -9.34 -18.04
N SER A 76 5.28 -9.95 -17.73
CA SER A 76 4.18 -9.25 -17.06
C SER A 76 4.56 -8.83 -15.64
N LEU A 77 5.30 -9.69 -14.93
CA LEU A 77 5.82 -9.41 -13.60
C LEU A 77 6.83 -8.27 -13.61
N VAL A 78 7.82 -8.32 -14.51
CA VAL A 78 8.83 -7.27 -14.66
C VAL A 78 8.18 -5.94 -15.06
N ASN A 79 7.24 -5.96 -16.01
CA ASN A 79 6.54 -4.74 -16.42
C ASN A 79 5.74 -4.12 -15.27
N ARG A 80 5.05 -4.94 -14.45
CA ARG A 80 4.33 -4.45 -13.27
C ARG A 80 5.29 -3.89 -12.22
N TYR A 81 6.41 -4.58 -11.97
CA TYR A 81 7.44 -4.14 -11.03
C TYR A 81 8.07 -2.80 -11.46
N LEU A 82 8.53 -2.69 -12.72
CA LEU A 82 9.13 -1.48 -13.27
C LEU A 82 8.16 -0.30 -13.39
N ARG A 83 6.85 -0.56 -13.47
CA ARG A 83 5.84 0.49 -13.44
C ARG A 83 5.69 1.11 -12.05
N SER A 84 5.65 0.29 -11.00
CA SER A 84 5.39 0.75 -9.63
C SER A 84 6.65 1.22 -8.90
N LEU A 85 7.80 0.61 -9.20
CA LEU A 85 9.06 0.87 -8.52
C LEU A 85 9.54 2.33 -8.58
N PRO A 86 9.48 3.07 -9.71
CA PRO A 86 10.02 4.42 -9.79
C PRO A 86 9.29 5.39 -8.84
N VAL A 87 7.96 5.31 -8.82
CA VAL A 87 7.14 6.14 -7.91
C VAL A 87 7.44 5.78 -6.46
N TYR A 88 7.56 4.49 -6.18
CA TYR A 88 7.82 4.01 -4.83
C TYR A 88 9.21 4.41 -4.30
N LEU A 89 10.23 4.37 -5.18
CA LEU A 89 11.58 4.83 -4.88
C LEU A 89 11.60 6.33 -4.55
N VAL A 90 10.89 7.15 -5.31
CA VAL A 90 10.81 8.60 -5.04
C VAL A 90 10.21 8.86 -3.65
N VAL A 91 9.12 8.17 -3.30
CA VAL A 91 8.47 8.33 -1.99
C VAL A 91 9.39 7.85 -0.86
N LEU A 92 10.11 6.74 -1.05
CA LEU A 92 11.02 6.19 -0.06
C LEU A 92 12.28 7.07 0.13
N LEU A 93 12.83 7.61 -0.96
CA LEU A 93 13.93 8.56 -0.90
C LEU A 93 13.51 9.86 -0.23
N HIS A 94 12.29 10.33 -0.53
CA HIS A 94 11.71 11.50 0.11
C HIS A 94 11.56 11.30 1.62
N SER A 95 11.02 10.17 2.07
CA SER A 95 10.85 9.89 3.50
C SER A 95 12.18 9.74 4.25
N VAL A 96 13.23 9.28 3.59
CA VAL A 96 14.57 9.18 4.19
C VAL A 96 15.29 10.53 4.22
N SER A 97 15.16 11.35 3.17
CA SER A 97 15.98 12.56 2.99
C SER A 97 15.35 13.83 3.55
N VAL A 98 14.03 14.01 3.38
CA VAL A 98 13.35 15.27 3.72
C VAL A 98 12.89 15.27 5.18
N TYR A 99 12.58 14.11 5.75
CA TYR A 99 12.14 14.02 7.15
C TYR A 99 13.23 14.41 8.14
N ASP A 100 14.51 14.35 7.75
CA ASP A 100 15.63 14.87 8.53
C ASP A 100 15.59 16.41 8.68
N LEU A 101 14.95 17.11 7.75
CA LEU A 101 14.84 18.58 7.74
C LEU A 101 13.59 19.08 8.49
N LEU A 102 12.64 18.18 8.76
CA LEU A 102 11.34 18.50 9.35
C LEU A 102 11.31 18.06 10.81
N GLU A 103 12.07 18.73 11.68
CA GLU A 103 11.99 18.46 13.11
C GLU A 103 10.76 19.15 13.72
N SER A 104 9.80 18.34 14.20
CA SER A 104 8.68 18.83 14.99
C SER A 104 8.37 17.85 16.13
N PRO A 105 8.29 18.32 17.40
CA PRO A 105 7.87 17.51 18.53
C PRO A 105 6.47 16.91 18.33
N SER A 106 5.60 17.61 17.59
CA SER A 106 4.21 17.19 17.37
C SER A 106 4.03 16.12 16.30
N ALA A 107 5.07 15.82 15.53
CA ALA A 107 5.00 14.97 14.35
C ALA A 107 5.87 13.70 14.47
N TYR A 108 6.26 13.31 15.69
CA TYR A 108 7.12 12.14 15.93
C TYR A 108 6.63 10.86 15.21
N ARG A 109 5.32 10.57 15.27
CA ARG A 109 4.73 9.37 14.64
C ARG A 109 4.66 9.44 13.11
N ILE A 110 4.73 10.63 12.52
CA ILE A 110 4.58 10.86 11.06
C ILE A 110 5.94 11.08 10.41
N ILE A 111 6.92 11.59 11.15
CA ILE A 111 8.23 11.98 10.64
C ILE A 111 9.32 11.08 11.23
N ALA A 112 9.47 11.06 12.55
CA ALA A 112 10.59 10.36 13.19
C ALA A 112 10.49 8.82 13.06
N THR A 113 9.31 8.24 13.32
CA THR A 113 9.12 6.78 13.21
C THR A 113 9.35 6.29 11.77
N PRO A 114 8.67 6.85 10.74
CA PRO A 114 8.94 6.45 9.36
C PRO A 114 10.39 6.65 8.94
N ARG A 115 11.05 7.74 9.33
CA ARG A 115 12.47 7.98 9.03
C ARG A 115 13.36 6.82 9.50
N ILE A 116 13.20 6.38 10.75
CA ILE A 116 14.00 5.30 11.33
C ILE A 116 13.68 3.96 10.65
N MET A 117 12.39 3.65 10.52
CA MET A 117 11.95 2.37 9.95
C MET A 117 12.29 2.24 8.46
N CYS A 118 12.08 3.30 7.68
CA CYS A 118 12.43 3.34 6.26
C CYS A 118 13.95 3.18 6.03
N ARG A 119 14.80 3.77 6.87
CA ARG A 119 16.26 3.59 6.79
C ARG A 119 16.70 2.17 7.13
N ALA A 120 16.05 1.52 8.10
CA ALA A 120 16.37 0.14 8.45
C ALA A 120 15.84 -0.87 7.42
N LYS A 121 14.65 -0.62 6.85
CA LYS A 121 13.88 -1.59 6.06
C LYS A 121 13.67 -1.20 4.60
N TRP A 122 14.47 -0.29 4.05
CA TRP A 122 14.33 0.14 2.65
C TRP A 122 14.33 -1.06 1.68
N TRP A 123 15.22 -2.03 1.89
CA TRP A 123 15.37 -3.20 1.03
C TRP A 123 14.14 -4.12 1.05
N ILE A 124 13.51 -4.29 2.22
CA ILE A 124 12.27 -5.09 2.39
C ILE A 124 11.14 -4.46 1.60
N ASN A 125 11.05 -3.13 1.66
CA ASN A 125 10.07 -2.37 0.91
C ASN A 125 10.31 -2.52 -0.59
N LEU A 126 11.54 -2.39 -1.10
CA LEU A 126 11.86 -2.55 -2.53
C LEU A 126 11.51 -3.93 -3.10
N LEU A 127 11.56 -4.96 -2.26
CA LEU A 127 11.19 -6.32 -2.63
C LEU A 127 9.69 -6.61 -2.46
N PHE A 128 8.89 -5.67 -1.97
CA PHE A 128 7.46 -5.84 -1.68
C PHE A 128 7.15 -6.99 -0.72
N ILE A 129 8.03 -7.25 0.27
CA ILE A 129 7.84 -8.31 1.29
C ILE A 129 7.55 -7.76 2.68
N ASN A 130 7.32 -6.46 2.80
CA ASN A 130 7.05 -5.75 4.05
C ASN A 130 5.78 -6.21 4.78
N ASN A 131 4.81 -6.82 4.09
CA ASN A 131 3.63 -7.39 4.75
C ASN A 131 3.91 -8.70 5.50
N TYR A 132 4.98 -9.42 5.13
CA TYR A 132 5.32 -10.70 5.75
C TYR A 132 6.43 -10.59 6.78
N TYR A 133 7.39 -9.69 6.55
CA TYR A 133 8.52 -9.50 7.43
C TYR A 133 8.29 -8.34 8.39
N GLN A 134 8.04 -8.66 9.67
CA GLN A 134 7.83 -7.69 10.75
C GLN A 134 6.81 -6.58 10.39
N PRO A 135 5.53 -6.94 10.14
CA PRO A 135 4.50 -6.02 9.64
C PRO A 135 4.15 -4.86 10.59
N GLU A 136 4.40 -5.04 11.89
CA GLU A 136 4.25 -4.01 12.92
C GLU A 136 5.19 -2.81 12.69
N GLU A 137 6.35 -3.06 12.08
CA GLU A 137 7.43 -2.09 11.87
C GLU A 137 7.51 -1.66 10.41
N GLN A 138 6.39 -1.16 9.89
CA GLN A 138 6.29 -0.67 8.51
C GLN A 138 6.92 0.71 8.33
N CYS A 139 7.52 0.94 7.15
CA CYS A 139 8.19 2.19 6.81
C CYS A 139 7.18 3.34 6.63
N LEU A 140 6.18 3.19 5.76
CA LEU A 140 5.09 4.15 5.58
C LEU A 140 3.77 3.39 5.53
N ILE A 141 2.70 3.98 6.06
CA ILE A 141 1.39 3.32 6.13
C ILE A 141 0.88 2.91 4.74
N GLN A 142 1.11 3.69 3.69
CA GLN A 142 0.65 3.35 2.34
C GLN A 142 1.44 2.20 1.67
N THR A 143 2.58 1.77 2.23
CA THR A 143 3.45 0.75 1.62
C THR A 143 2.84 -0.66 1.65
N TRP A 144 1.97 -0.95 2.62
CA TRP A 144 1.35 -2.27 2.75
C TRP A 144 0.45 -2.59 1.55
N TYR A 145 -0.28 -1.59 1.06
CA TYR A 145 -1.21 -1.74 -0.05
C TYR A 145 -0.46 -2.08 -1.35
N LEU A 146 0.65 -1.37 -1.61
CA LEU A 146 1.43 -1.59 -2.82
C LEU A 146 2.08 -2.99 -2.81
N ALA A 147 2.56 -3.43 -1.65
CA ALA A 147 3.08 -4.77 -1.47
C ALA A 147 1.98 -5.84 -1.64
N ALA A 148 0.82 -5.63 -1.04
CA ALA A 148 -0.33 -6.54 -1.16
C ALA A 148 -0.80 -6.65 -2.63
N ASP A 149 -0.90 -5.55 -3.37
CA ASP A 149 -1.28 -5.57 -4.79
C ASP A 149 -0.29 -6.37 -5.65
N PHE A 150 1.02 -6.22 -5.40
CA PHE A 150 2.04 -6.98 -6.11
C PHE A 150 2.01 -8.48 -5.75
N GLN A 151 1.83 -8.80 -4.47
CA GLN A 151 1.70 -10.17 -3.97
C GLN A 151 0.47 -10.85 -4.56
N LEU A 152 -0.70 -10.20 -4.49
CA LEU A 152 -1.95 -10.69 -5.07
C LEU A 152 -1.87 -10.85 -6.58
N PHE A 153 -1.10 -10.01 -7.28
CA PHE A 153 -0.83 -10.22 -8.70
C PHE A 153 -0.06 -11.51 -8.95
N ILE A 154 1.01 -11.78 -8.19
CA ILE A 154 1.79 -13.02 -8.32
C ILE A 154 0.89 -14.23 -8.06
N PHE A 155 0.11 -14.21 -6.98
CA PHE A 155 -0.79 -15.30 -6.62
C PHE A 155 -1.91 -15.49 -7.64
N GLY A 156 -2.58 -14.41 -8.05
CA GLY A 156 -3.70 -14.45 -8.98
C GLY A 156 -3.28 -14.84 -10.39
N PHE A 157 -2.17 -14.29 -10.91
CA PHE A 157 -1.65 -14.71 -12.20
C PHE A 157 -1.12 -16.15 -12.13
N GLY A 158 -0.43 -16.51 -11.05
CA GLY A 158 0.06 -17.86 -10.80
C GLY A 158 -1.04 -18.91 -10.78
N SER A 159 -2.14 -18.64 -10.07
CA SER A 159 -3.29 -19.54 -10.02
C SER A 159 -3.95 -19.69 -11.39
N LEU A 160 -4.12 -18.60 -12.14
CA LEU A 160 -4.62 -18.65 -13.52
C LEU A 160 -3.74 -19.52 -14.43
N MET A 161 -2.40 -19.44 -14.29
CA MET A 161 -1.51 -20.31 -15.07
C MET A 161 -1.64 -21.80 -14.71
N VAL A 162 -1.84 -22.13 -13.44
CA VAL A 162 -2.00 -23.53 -12.99
C VAL A 162 -3.36 -24.08 -13.40
N LEU A 163 -4.40 -23.26 -13.32
CA LEU A 163 -5.77 -23.62 -13.69
C LEU A 163 -5.99 -23.65 -15.21
N TRP A 164 -5.23 -22.84 -15.96
CA TRP A 164 -5.24 -22.85 -17.43
C TRP A 164 -4.47 -24.06 -17.95
N ARG A 165 -5.15 -25.21 -17.91
CA ARG A 165 -4.79 -26.45 -18.59
C ARG A 165 -5.97 -26.92 -19.42
#